data_AF-A0A9E1SQV4-F1
#
_entry.id   AF-A0A9E1SQV4-F1
#
_cell.length_a   1.000
_cell.length_b   1.000
_cell.length_c   1.000
_cell.angle_alpha   90.00
_cell.angle_beta   90.00
_cell.angle_gamma   90.00
#
_symmetry.space_group_name_H-M   'P 1'
#
loop_
_entity.id
_entity.type
_entity.pdbx_description
1 polymer ?
#
loop_
_entity_poly.entity_id
_entity_poly.type
_entity_poly.pdbx_seq_one_letter_code
_entity_poly.pdbx_strand_id
1 'polypeptide(L)'
;MSEKQLPEFKDVLSAADQIEGYAAKTPFLKAYDLSEKLSAEIYIKPECLQRVGAFKFRGAFNRLSRLTDAERKRGVVAYSSGNHAQGVAASAQILGMDAVIVMPEDSPKMK
;
A
#
# COMPACT_ATOMS: atom_id res chain seq x y z
N MET A 1 -22.62 -17.16 -7.56
CA MET A 1 -21.36 -16.52 -7.10
C MET A 1 -20.32 -16.83 -8.14
N SER A 2 -19.71 -15.83 -8.79
CA SER A 2 -18.63 -16.10 -9.74
C SER A 2 -17.49 -16.79 -9.01
N GLU A 3 -16.82 -17.71 -9.70
CA GLU A 3 -15.61 -18.35 -9.20
C GLU A 3 -14.59 -17.26 -8.84
N LYS A 4 -14.00 -17.36 -7.65
CA LYS A 4 -13.12 -16.32 -7.13
C LYS A 4 -11.74 -16.49 -7.77
N GLN A 5 -11.47 -15.76 -8.84
CA GLN A 5 -10.17 -15.78 -9.49
C GLN A 5 -9.10 -15.22 -8.53
N LEU A 6 -8.06 -16.02 -8.29
CA LEU A 6 -6.93 -15.62 -7.46
C LEU A 6 -5.94 -14.76 -8.26
N PRO A 7 -5.26 -13.79 -7.64
CA PRO A 7 -4.25 -13.01 -8.33
C PRO A 7 -3.05 -13.88 -8.71
N GLU A 8 -2.48 -13.58 -9.87
CA GLU A 8 -1.29 -14.22 -10.44
C GLU A 8 -0.11 -13.22 -10.47
N PHE A 9 1.06 -13.71 -10.87
CA PHE A 9 2.26 -12.85 -10.99
C PHE A 9 2.05 -11.68 -11.97
N LYS A 10 1.27 -11.88 -13.05
CA LYS A 10 0.93 -10.82 -13.99
C LYS A 10 0.21 -9.63 -13.34
N ASP A 11 -0.58 -9.88 -12.30
CA ASP A 11 -1.30 -8.83 -11.57
C ASP A 11 -0.35 -7.99 -10.72
N VAL A 12 0.75 -8.59 -10.24
CA VAL A 12 1.83 -7.88 -9.56
C VAL A 12 2.61 -6.99 -10.53
N LEU A 13 2.91 -7.49 -11.73
CA LEU A 13 3.56 -6.69 -12.77
C LEU A 13 2.68 -5.50 -13.17
N SER A 14 1.39 -5.76 -13.44
CA SER A 14 0.43 -4.71 -13.75
C SER A 14 0.28 -3.71 -12.59
N ALA A 15 0.34 -4.16 -11.33
CA ALA A 15 0.35 -3.26 -10.18
C ALA A 15 1.61 -2.42 -10.10
N ALA A 16 2.78 -2.94 -10.49
CA ALA A 16 4.03 -2.19 -10.52
C ALA A 16 3.94 -0.98 -11.47
N ASP A 17 3.37 -1.18 -12.66
CA ASP A 17 3.12 -0.10 -13.63
C ASP A 17 2.16 0.95 -13.06
N GLN A 18 1.07 0.51 -12.42
CA GLN A 18 0.03 1.40 -11.89
C GLN A 18 0.52 2.30 -10.75
N ILE A 19 1.47 1.84 -9.94
CA ILE A 19 1.98 2.60 -8.79
C ILE A 19 3.23 3.43 -9.13
N GLU A 20 3.76 3.32 -10.35
CA GLU A 20 4.94 4.08 -10.76
C GLU A 20 4.68 5.59 -10.71
N GLY A 21 5.67 6.35 -10.21
CA GLY A 21 5.55 7.79 -9.96
C GLY A 21 4.78 8.16 -8.68
N TYR A 22 3.96 7.27 -8.14
CA TYR A 22 3.18 7.53 -6.92
C TYR A 22 3.78 6.90 -5.66
N ALA A 23 4.20 5.65 -5.78
CA ALA A 23 4.87 4.91 -4.72
C ALA A 23 6.38 5.17 -4.75
N ALA A 24 7.00 5.34 -3.57
CA ALA A 24 8.44 5.41 -3.47
C ALA A 24 9.09 4.10 -3.91
N LYS A 25 10.11 4.20 -4.77
CA LYS A 25 11.07 3.11 -5.00
C LYS A 25 12.01 3.08 -3.79
N THR A 26 11.55 2.45 -2.71
CA THR A 26 12.33 2.27 -1.47
C THR A 26 13.68 1.60 -1.78
N PRO A 27 14.76 1.90 -1.05
CA PRO A 27 16.08 1.35 -1.36
C PRO A 27 16.14 -0.16 -1.13
N PHE A 28 17.23 -0.79 -1.57
CA PHE A 28 17.58 -2.17 -1.23
C PHE A 28 18.93 -2.12 -0.49
N LEU A 29 18.89 -2.33 0.82
CA LEU A 29 20.03 -2.07 1.70
C LEU A 29 20.66 -3.37 2.15
N LYS A 30 21.98 -3.53 1.99
CA LYS A 30 22.70 -4.67 2.57
C LYS A 30 22.82 -4.47 4.08
N ALA A 31 22.45 -5.48 4.85
CA ALA A 31 22.59 -5.49 6.31
C ALA A 31 23.93 -6.15 6.67
N TYR A 32 25.01 -5.38 6.68
CA TYR A 32 26.38 -5.89 6.85
C TYR A 32 26.55 -6.72 8.12
N ASP A 33 26.25 -6.15 9.29
CA ASP A 33 26.40 -6.84 10.58
C ASP A 33 25.57 -8.14 10.66
N LEU A 34 24.36 -8.14 10.10
CA LEU A 34 23.49 -9.31 10.10
C LEU A 34 23.97 -10.37 9.11
N SER A 35 24.51 -9.93 7.98
CA SER A 35 25.08 -10.82 6.97
C SER A 35 26.30 -11.55 7.50
N GLU A 36 27.18 -10.85 8.23
CA GLU A 36 28.35 -11.43 8.88
C GLU A 36 27.93 -12.41 9.98
N LYS A 37 27.02 -12.00 10.87
CA LYS A 37 26.55 -12.85 11.99
C LYS A 37 25.89 -14.15 11.54
N LEU A 38 25.22 -14.14 10.38
CA LEU A 38 24.49 -15.30 9.86
C LEU A 38 25.24 -16.04 8.74
N SER A 39 26.44 -15.58 8.35
CA SER A 39 27.20 -16.11 7.22
C SER A 39 26.34 -16.22 5.94
N ALA A 40 25.51 -15.21 5.67
CA ALA A 40 24.57 -15.17 4.55
C ALA A 40 24.43 -13.74 4.02
N GLU A 41 24.03 -13.56 2.76
CA GLU A 41 23.74 -12.22 2.26
C GLU A 41 22.33 -11.77 2.66
N ILE A 42 22.25 -10.83 3.59
CA ILE A 42 20.99 -10.30 4.08
C ILE A 42 20.77 -8.88 3.56
N TYR A 43 19.58 -8.66 2.99
CA TYR A 43 19.15 -7.37 2.48
C TYR A 43 17.83 -6.94 3.12
N ILE A 44 17.67 -5.64 3.32
CA ILE A 44 16.48 -5.01 3.88
C ILE A 44 15.80 -4.20 2.78
N LYS A 45 14.48 -4.42 2.65
CA LYS A 45 13.58 -3.59 1.86
C LYS A 45 12.74 -2.72 2.82
N PRO A 46 13.20 -1.51 3.19
CA PRO A 46 12.60 -0.72 4.26
C PRO A 46 11.32 -0.02 3.79
N GLU A 47 10.20 -0.74 3.76
CA GLU A 47 8.89 -0.16 3.42
C GLU A 47 8.35 0.81 4.48
N CYS A 48 9.04 0.97 5.61
CA CYS A 48 8.83 2.11 6.52
C CYS A 48 9.18 3.46 5.86
N LEU A 49 9.97 3.47 4.78
CA LEU A 49 10.27 4.67 3.99
C LEU A 49 9.28 4.90 2.83
N GLN A 50 8.25 4.06 2.72
CA GLN A 50 7.18 4.29 1.75
C GLN A 50 6.33 5.49 2.20
N ARG A 51 5.55 6.07 1.27
CA ARG A 51 4.46 6.99 1.62
C ARG A 51 3.60 6.38 2.73
N VAL A 52 3.17 7.22 3.66
CA VAL A 52 2.46 6.83 4.90
C VAL A 52 3.27 5.92 5.84
N GLY A 53 4.58 5.81 5.64
CA GLY A 53 5.46 5.02 6.51
C GLY A 53 5.23 3.51 6.43
N ALA A 54 4.58 3.01 5.37
CA ALA A 54 4.27 1.58 5.24
C ALA A 54 3.99 1.13 3.80
N PHE A 55 4.25 -0.15 3.53
CA PHE A 55 3.99 -0.80 2.23
C PHE A 55 2.52 -0.71 1.76
N LYS A 56 1.58 -0.49 2.69
CA LYS A 56 0.14 -0.53 2.42
C LYS A 56 -0.33 0.55 1.44
N PHE A 57 0.45 1.61 1.25
CA PHE A 57 0.20 2.57 0.17
C PHE A 57 0.13 1.90 -1.21
N ARG A 58 1.02 0.93 -1.49
CA ARG A 58 1.11 0.27 -2.81
C ARG A 58 -0.20 -0.40 -3.21
N GLY A 59 -0.74 -1.21 -2.31
CA GLY A 59 -1.99 -1.93 -2.55
C GLY A 59 -3.21 -1.00 -2.59
N ALA A 60 -3.26 -0.01 -1.69
CA ALA A 60 -4.33 0.98 -1.67
C ALA A 60 -4.38 1.77 -2.97
N PHE A 61 -3.23 2.29 -3.42
CA PHE A 61 -3.16 3.06 -4.65
C PHE A 61 -3.51 2.21 -5.88
N ASN A 62 -2.93 1.00 -6.01
CA ASN A 62 -3.25 0.10 -7.13
C ASN A 62 -4.75 -0.24 -7.20
N ARG A 63 -5.43 -0.42 -6.05
CA ARG A 63 -6.86 -0.72 -6.05
C ARG A 63 -7.70 0.49 -6.46
N LEU A 64 -7.42 1.66 -5.89
CA LEU A 64 -8.19 2.88 -6.11
C LEU A 64 -7.93 3.45 -7.51
N SER A 65 -6.71 3.35 -8.04
CA SER A 65 -6.37 3.85 -9.37
C SER A 65 -7.15 3.14 -10.49
N ARG A 66 -7.56 1.89 -10.25
CA ARG A 66 -8.32 1.06 -11.19
C ARG A 66 -9.84 1.23 -11.10
N LEU A 67 -10.33 2.05 -10.17
CA LEU A 67 -11.75 2.37 -10.12
C LEU A 67 -12.15 3.20 -11.34
N THR A 68 -13.28 2.84 -11.93
CA THR A 68 -13.94 3.61 -12.98
C THR A 68 -14.38 4.98 -12.45
N ASP A 69 -14.61 5.96 -13.32
CA ASP A 69 -15.08 7.29 -12.89
C ASP A 69 -16.40 7.23 -12.11
N ALA A 70 -17.29 6.32 -12.50
CA ALA A 70 -18.56 6.09 -11.79
C ALA A 70 -18.31 5.52 -10.37
N GLU A 71 -17.36 4.61 -10.21
CA GLU A 71 -16.97 4.12 -8.88
C GLU A 71 -16.28 5.20 -8.05
N ARG A 72 -15.39 5.99 -8.65
CA ARG A 72 -14.67 7.08 -7.97
C ARG A 72 -15.62 8.11 -7.39
N LYS A 73 -16.66 8.51 -8.14
CA LYS A 73 -17.71 9.44 -7.70
C LYS A 73 -18.53 8.93 -6.50
N ARG A 74 -18.59 7.61 -6.28
CA ARG A 74 -19.26 7.04 -5.11
C ARG A 74 -18.39 7.05 -3.86
N GLY A 75 -17.11 7.38 -4.00
CA GLY A 75 -16.12 7.30 -2.93
C GLY A 75 -15.78 5.86 -2.53
N VAL A 76 -14.92 5.72 -1.52
CA VAL A 76 -14.52 4.43 -0.97
C VAL A 76 -14.71 4.39 0.54
N VAL A 77 -14.91 3.19 1.07
CA VAL A 77 -14.88 2.91 2.51
C VAL A 77 -13.81 1.87 2.82
N ALA A 78 -13.06 2.09 3.90
CA ALA A 78 -12.12 1.11 4.43
C ALA A 78 -12.23 1.03 5.95
N TYR A 79 -12.00 -0.15 6.52
CA TYR A 79 -11.87 -0.32 7.96
C TYR A 79 -10.43 -0.71 8.29
N SER A 80 -9.78 0.05 9.18
CA SER A 80 -8.42 -0.26 9.64
C SER A 80 -8.01 0.65 10.79
N SER A 81 -7.31 0.11 11.78
CA SER A 81 -6.72 0.86 12.90
C SER A 81 -5.35 1.49 12.60
N GLY A 82 -4.96 1.65 11.32
CA GLY A 82 -3.65 2.28 11.03
C GLY A 82 -3.18 2.28 9.58
N ASN A 83 -2.09 1.59 9.27
CA ASN A 83 -1.35 1.79 8.01
C ASN A 83 -2.22 1.59 6.74
N HIS A 84 -3.28 0.78 6.79
CA HIS A 84 -4.19 0.65 5.65
C HIS A 84 -5.12 1.87 5.54
N ALA A 85 -5.65 2.36 6.66
CA ALA A 85 -6.42 3.60 6.74
C ALA A 85 -5.64 4.76 6.12
N GLN A 86 -4.38 4.96 6.54
CA GLN A 86 -3.51 5.99 5.97
C GLN A 86 -3.24 5.74 4.48
N GLY A 87 -2.97 4.49 4.08
CA GLY A 87 -2.74 4.13 2.68
C GLY A 87 -3.93 4.46 1.78
N VAL A 88 -5.15 4.15 2.22
CA VAL A 88 -6.40 4.46 1.50
C VAL A 88 -6.65 5.97 1.46
N ALA A 89 -6.56 6.65 2.62
CA ALA A 89 -6.78 8.08 2.70
C ALA A 89 -5.81 8.87 1.80
N ALA A 90 -4.51 8.56 1.85
CA ALA A 90 -3.51 9.20 1.00
C ALA A 90 -3.74 8.91 -0.49
N SER A 91 -4.13 7.68 -0.84
CA SER A 91 -4.41 7.31 -2.22
C SER A 91 -5.65 8.02 -2.77
N ALA A 92 -6.72 8.08 -1.97
CA ALA A 92 -7.95 8.79 -2.33
C ALA A 92 -7.70 10.28 -2.51
N GLN A 93 -6.92 10.90 -1.63
CA GLN A 93 -6.52 12.31 -1.76
C GLN A 93 -5.77 12.58 -3.07
N ILE A 94 -4.77 11.75 -3.41
CA ILE A 94 -3.99 11.90 -4.66
C ILE A 94 -4.91 11.76 -5.89
N LEU A 95 -5.90 10.88 -5.82
CA LEU A 95 -6.80 10.56 -6.91
C LEU A 95 -8.05 11.46 -6.97
N GLY A 96 -8.18 12.45 -6.06
CA GLY A 96 -9.34 13.35 -6.00
C GLY A 96 -10.64 12.62 -5.65
N MET A 97 -10.59 11.68 -4.72
CA MET A 97 -11.71 10.82 -4.33
C MET A 97 -12.10 11.00 -2.86
N ASP A 98 -13.38 10.84 -2.57
CA ASP A 98 -13.86 10.75 -1.18
C ASP A 98 -13.50 9.39 -0.56
N ALA A 99 -13.05 9.42 0.70
CA ALA A 99 -12.75 8.22 1.47
C ALA A 99 -13.30 8.31 2.89
N VAL A 100 -14.08 7.31 3.28
CA VAL A 100 -14.53 7.10 4.66
C VAL A 100 -13.68 6.02 5.30
N ILE A 101 -13.03 6.34 6.40
CA ILE A 101 -12.19 5.40 7.15
C ILE A 101 -12.85 5.09 8.48
N VAL A 102 -13.19 3.82 8.69
CA VAL A 102 -13.69 3.32 9.97
C VAL A 102 -12.50 2.81 10.79
N MET A 103 -12.24 3.46 11.92
CA MET A 103 -11.19 3.09 12.86
C MET A 103 -11.81 2.67 14.19
N PRO A 104 -11.29 1.64 14.87
CA PRO A 104 -11.72 1.33 16.23
C PRO A 104 -11.29 2.45 17.20
N GLU A 105 -12.09 2.65 18.25
CA GLU A 105 -11.94 3.77 19.21
C GLU A 105 -10.59 3.77 19.93
N ASP A 106 -9.98 2.60 20.10
CA ASP A 106 -8.67 2.40 20.74
C ASP A 106 -7.48 2.56 19.78
N SER A 107 -7.70 3.05 18.56
CA SER A 107 -6.63 3.28 17.59
C SER A 107 -5.63 4.32 18.11
N PRO A 108 -4.31 4.15 17.89
CA PRO A 108 -3.32 5.11 18.35
C PRO A 108 -3.56 6.51 17.78
N LYS A 109 -3.59 7.54 18.64
CA LYS A 109 -3.87 8.94 18.24
C LYS A 109 -2.91 9.53 17.21
N MET A 110 -1.69 8.99 17.11
CA MET A 110 -0.68 9.45 16.15
C MET A 110 -0.90 8.94 14.73
N LYS A 111 -1.88 8.08 14.49
CA LYS A 111 -2.15 7.53 13.16
C LYS A 111 -3.16 8.35 12.38
#